data_AF-A0A3C0EBY7-F1
#
_entry.id   AF-A0A3C0EBY7-F1
#
_cell.length_a   1.000
_cell.length_b   1.000
_cell.length_c   1.000
_cell.angle_alpha   90.00
_cell.angle_beta   90.00
_cell.angle_gamma   90.00
#
_symmetry.space_group_name_H-M   'P 1'
#
loop_
_entity.id
_entity.type
_entity.pdbx_description
1 polymer ?
#
loop_
_entity_poly.entity_id
_entity_poly.type
_entity_poly.pdbx_seq_one_letter_code
_entity_poly.pdbx_strand_id
1 'polypeptide(L)'
;EQQAILTAAAEADVVVLRLLGGKRAMPEMFDPLVRICHDRGIPMIACPGHQEWDQELVTACNVPPSELDAVFSYLIRGGVPNFQNLFLFLSDSYLGSDYGHEAPAEVPWEGVYHPEEADGLTAQDFVDRRFQPDRPNIAILFYRAHWMSGNLLTIDSLIKRFDELGANVLPVYSF
;
A
#
# COMPACT_ATOMS: atom_id res chain seq x y z
N GLU A 1 -9.56 1.99 -23.68
CA GLU A 1 -8.93 1.76 -22.36
C GLU A 1 -7.83 0.70 -22.43
N GLN A 2 -8.12 -0.53 -22.87
CA GLN A 2 -7.12 -1.61 -22.99
C GLN A 2 -5.88 -1.25 -23.85
N GLN A 3 -6.08 -0.61 -25.02
CA GLN A 3 -4.97 -0.17 -25.88
C GLN A 3 -4.04 0.86 -25.21
N ALA A 4 -4.60 1.70 -24.33
CA ALA A 4 -3.82 2.69 -23.60
C ALA A 4 -2.90 2.02 -22.57
N ILE A 5 -3.37 0.97 -21.90
CA ILE A 5 -2.56 0.17 -20.97
C ILE A 5 -1.41 -0.51 -21.71
N LEU A 6 -1.65 -1.09 -22.89
CA LEU A 6 -0.58 -1.71 -23.69
C LEU A 6 0.45 -0.69 -24.18
N THR A 7 0.01 0.51 -24.53
CA THR A 7 0.89 1.61 -24.95
C THR A 7 1.73 2.11 -23.77
N ALA A 8 1.10 2.32 -22.60
CA ALA A 8 1.79 2.72 -21.38
C ALA A 8 2.80 1.65 -20.93
N ALA A 9 2.43 0.36 -20.97
CA ALA A 9 3.33 -0.74 -20.63
C ALA A 9 4.53 -0.82 -21.59
N ALA A 10 4.35 -0.45 -22.86
CA ALA A 10 5.42 -0.43 -23.84
C ALA A 10 6.45 0.70 -23.62
N GLU A 11 6.05 1.77 -22.92
CA GLU A 11 6.87 2.93 -22.59
C GLU A 11 7.33 2.95 -21.12
N ALA A 12 6.89 1.98 -20.31
CA ALA A 12 7.22 1.90 -18.89
C ALA A 12 8.63 1.33 -18.69
N ASP A 13 9.31 1.80 -17.65
CA ASP A 13 10.58 1.23 -17.22
C ASP A 13 10.40 -0.08 -16.43
N VAL A 14 9.27 -0.24 -15.75
CA VAL A 14 8.91 -1.42 -14.95
C VAL A 14 7.40 -1.61 -14.97
N VAL A 15 6.94 -2.86 -15.07
CA VAL A 15 5.52 -3.21 -15.04
C VAL A 15 5.21 -4.13 -13.86
N VAL A 16 4.37 -3.65 -12.94
CA VAL A 16 3.86 -4.44 -11.80
C VAL A 16 2.36 -4.66 -11.96
N LEU A 17 1.94 -5.92 -12.02
CA LEU A 17 0.54 -6.33 -12.06
C LEU A 17 0.13 -6.96 -10.74
N ARG A 18 -1.01 -6.55 -10.20
CA ARG A 18 -1.65 -7.21 -9.05
C ARG A 18 -3.07 -7.62 -9.42
N LEU A 19 -3.33 -8.92 -9.57
CA LEU A 19 -4.56 -9.44 -10.15
C LEU A 19 -5.35 -10.33 -9.19
N LEU A 20 -6.62 -9.99 -8.95
CA LEU A 20 -7.57 -10.86 -8.26
C LEU A 20 -8.17 -11.84 -9.28
N GLY A 21 -7.89 -13.13 -9.15
CA GLY A 21 -8.35 -14.17 -10.09
C GLY A 21 -7.37 -14.50 -11.22
N GLY A 22 -6.09 -14.13 -11.06
CA GLY A 22 -5.02 -14.52 -11.97
C GLY A 22 -5.15 -13.90 -13.36
N LYS A 23 -4.62 -14.60 -14.38
CA LYS A 23 -4.69 -14.19 -15.79
C LYS A 23 -6.12 -13.93 -16.28
N ARG A 24 -7.11 -14.65 -15.73
CA ARG A 24 -8.53 -14.54 -16.13
C ARG A 24 -9.15 -13.20 -15.76
N ALA A 25 -8.51 -12.42 -14.88
CA ALA A 25 -8.89 -11.03 -14.62
C ALA A 25 -8.68 -10.13 -15.85
N MET A 26 -7.75 -10.51 -16.75
CA MET A 26 -7.36 -9.75 -17.94
C MET A 26 -7.18 -10.67 -19.16
N PRO A 27 -8.23 -11.39 -19.60
CA PRO A 27 -8.11 -12.52 -20.52
C PRO A 27 -7.55 -12.14 -21.90
N GLU A 28 -7.85 -10.93 -22.38
CA GLU A 28 -7.43 -10.45 -23.70
C GLU A 28 -6.13 -9.65 -23.66
N MET A 29 -5.66 -9.25 -22.47
CA MET A 29 -4.56 -8.30 -22.32
C MET A 29 -3.31 -8.89 -21.69
N PHE A 30 -3.47 -9.93 -20.86
CA PHE A 30 -2.35 -10.51 -20.13
C PHE A 30 -1.26 -11.00 -21.08
N ASP A 31 -1.60 -11.85 -22.05
CA ASP A 31 -0.61 -12.40 -22.99
C ASP A 31 0.06 -11.34 -23.87
N PRO A 32 -0.67 -10.37 -24.46
CA PRO A 32 -0.04 -9.25 -25.16
C PRO A 32 0.90 -8.43 -24.28
N LEU A 33 0.55 -8.18 -23.02
CA LEU A 33 1.37 -7.40 -22.09
C LEU A 33 2.64 -8.15 -21.69
N VAL A 34 2.53 -9.46 -21.39
CA VAL A 34 3.68 -10.34 -21.16
C VAL A 34 4.62 -10.28 -22.36
N ARG A 35 4.08 -10.48 -23.56
CA ARG A 35 4.88 -10.45 -24.78
C ARG A 35 5.60 -9.12 -24.99
N ILE A 36 4.92 -7.98 -24.81
CA ILE A 36 5.54 -6.66 -24.94
C ILE A 36 6.70 -6.49 -23.95
N CYS A 37 6.51 -6.90 -22.69
CA CYS A 37 7.54 -6.76 -21.67
C CYS A 37 8.75 -7.65 -21.98
N HIS A 38 8.52 -8.90 -22.37
CA HIS A 38 9.61 -9.83 -22.74
C HIS A 38 10.33 -9.37 -24.02
N ASP A 39 9.62 -8.99 -25.07
CA ASP A 39 10.20 -8.56 -26.35
C ASP A 39 11.04 -7.27 -26.21
N ARG A 40 10.67 -6.39 -25.27
CA ARG A 40 11.37 -5.11 -24.99
C ARG A 40 12.37 -5.19 -23.84
N GLY A 41 12.43 -6.30 -23.12
CA GLY A 41 13.26 -6.45 -21.92
C GLY A 41 12.82 -5.58 -20.74
N ILE A 42 11.53 -5.22 -20.67
CA ILE A 42 10.95 -4.46 -19.55
C ILE A 42 10.73 -5.43 -18.38
N PRO A 43 11.26 -5.15 -17.17
CA PRO A 43 10.99 -5.91 -15.96
C PRO A 43 9.49 -5.99 -15.69
N MET A 44 8.97 -7.21 -15.64
CA MET A 44 7.58 -7.53 -15.42
C MET A 44 7.42 -8.40 -14.18
N ILE A 45 6.56 -7.96 -13.28
CA ILE A 45 6.25 -8.59 -12.01
C ILE A 45 4.74 -8.76 -11.91
N ALA A 46 4.26 -9.99 -11.84
CA ALA A 46 2.84 -10.29 -11.74
C ALA A 46 2.56 -11.03 -10.42
N CYS A 47 1.77 -10.39 -9.56
CA CYS A 47 1.42 -10.86 -8.23
C CYS A 47 -0.08 -11.18 -8.13
N PRO A 48 -0.45 -12.27 -7.42
CA PRO A 48 -1.84 -12.53 -7.10
C PRO A 48 -2.38 -11.50 -6.10
N GLY A 49 -3.69 -11.26 -6.13
CA GLY A 49 -4.39 -10.39 -5.19
C GLY A 49 -4.58 -11.00 -3.79
N HIS A 50 -4.28 -12.29 -3.62
CA HIS A 50 -4.35 -13.06 -2.38
C HIS A 50 -2.98 -13.65 -2.03
N GLN A 51 -2.86 -14.26 -0.83
CA GLN A 51 -1.60 -14.81 -0.31
C GLN A 51 -1.10 -16.06 -1.06
N GLU A 52 -1.96 -16.76 -1.79
CA GLU A 52 -1.56 -17.97 -2.53
C GLU A 52 -0.88 -17.61 -3.85
N TRP A 53 0.20 -18.32 -4.17
CA TRP A 53 0.93 -18.17 -5.41
C TRP A 53 0.12 -18.67 -6.60
N ASP A 54 0.14 -17.92 -7.70
CA ASP A 54 -0.44 -18.30 -8.98
C ASP A 54 0.69 -18.63 -9.96
N GLN A 55 0.77 -19.90 -10.38
CA GLN A 55 1.83 -20.39 -11.25
C GLN A 55 1.84 -19.68 -12.61
N GLU A 56 0.69 -19.28 -13.15
CA GLU A 56 0.61 -18.58 -14.43
C GLU A 56 1.20 -17.16 -14.31
N LEU A 57 0.93 -16.48 -13.19
CA LEU A 57 1.50 -15.16 -12.91
C LEU A 57 3.00 -15.22 -12.68
N VAL A 58 3.47 -16.19 -11.89
CA VAL A 58 4.90 -16.39 -11.63
C VAL A 58 5.65 -16.68 -12.94
N THR A 59 5.10 -17.54 -13.80
CA THR A 59 5.73 -17.89 -15.09
C THR A 59 5.79 -16.71 -16.06
N ALA A 60 4.88 -15.75 -15.93
CA ALA A 60 4.87 -14.55 -16.76
C ALA A 60 5.97 -13.53 -16.38
N CYS A 61 6.49 -13.59 -15.16
CA CYS A 61 7.53 -12.69 -14.68
C CYS A 61 8.87 -12.95 -15.40
N ASN A 62 9.66 -11.91 -15.63
CA ASN A 62 11.00 -12.00 -16.23
C ASN A 62 12.10 -11.44 -15.29
N VAL A 63 11.81 -11.39 -13.99
CA VAL A 63 12.70 -10.91 -12.93
C VAL A 63 13.18 -12.06 -12.05
N PRO A 64 14.29 -11.91 -11.31
CA PRO A 64 14.71 -12.87 -10.30
C PRO A 64 13.60 -13.21 -9.28
N PRO A 65 13.48 -14.47 -8.83
CA PRO A 65 12.49 -14.86 -7.84
C PRO A 65 12.54 -14.07 -6.52
N SER A 66 13.73 -13.63 -6.12
CA SER A 66 13.92 -12.79 -4.92
C SER A 66 13.26 -11.41 -5.05
N GLU A 67 13.26 -10.83 -6.24
CA GLU A 67 12.64 -9.53 -6.50
C GLU A 67 11.11 -9.67 -6.57
N LEU A 68 10.63 -10.76 -7.18
CA LEU A 68 9.20 -11.10 -7.16
C LEU A 68 8.68 -11.27 -5.72
N ASP A 69 9.41 -11.99 -4.87
CA ASP A 69 9.03 -12.18 -3.46
C ASP A 69 9.03 -10.87 -2.65
N ALA A 70 10.03 -10.00 -2.89
CA ALA A 70 10.09 -8.68 -2.26
C ALA A 70 8.89 -7.80 -2.66
N VAL A 71 8.59 -7.70 -3.96
CA VAL A 71 7.44 -6.93 -4.45
C VAL A 71 6.13 -7.49 -3.93
N PHE A 72 5.97 -8.81 -3.96
CA PHE A 72 4.79 -9.46 -3.40
C PHE A 72 4.61 -9.15 -1.91
N SER A 73 5.72 -9.16 -1.15
CA SER A 73 5.73 -8.83 0.27
C SER A 73 5.32 -7.38 0.57
N TYR A 74 5.77 -6.40 -0.23
CA TYR A 74 5.28 -5.02 -0.09
C TYR A 74 3.79 -4.91 -0.39
N LEU A 75 3.32 -5.55 -1.47
CA LEU A 75 1.93 -5.49 -1.91
C LEU A 75 0.97 -6.17 -0.94
N ILE A 76 1.37 -7.28 -0.30
CA ILE A 76 0.52 -8.01 0.64
C ILE A 76 0.43 -7.31 2.00
N ARG A 77 1.54 -6.72 2.47
CA ARG A 77 1.58 -5.95 3.72
C ARG A 77 0.84 -4.63 3.57
N GLY A 78 0.95 -3.99 2.40
CA GLY A 78 0.24 -2.77 2.04
C GLY A 78 0.58 -1.59 2.94
N GLY A 79 -0.20 -0.52 2.90
CA GLY A 79 0.08 0.70 3.66
C GLY A 79 1.07 1.63 2.94
N VAL A 80 0.93 2.93 3.19
CA VAL A 80 1.73 3.98 2.54
C VAL A 80 3.25 3.71 2.63
N PRO A 81 3.84 3.34 3.78
CA PRO A 81 5.28 3.10 3.88
C PRO A 81 5.77 1.94 2.99
N ASN A 82 5.00 0.86 2.88
CA ASN A 82 5.38 -0.27 2.03
C ASN A 82 5.29 0.09 0.54
N PHE A 83 4.29 0.88 0.13
CA PHE A 83 4.22 1.35 -1.26
C PHE A 83 5.35 2.33 -1.61
N GLN A 84 5.73 3.20 -0.68
CA GLN A 84 6.90 4.08 -0.86
C GLN A 84 8.17 3.25 -1.06
N ASN A 85 8.44 2.30 -0.15
CA ASN A 85 9.62 1.45 -0.26
C ASN A 85 9.59 0.52 -1.48
N LEU A 86 8.41 0.08 -1.93
CA LEU A 86 8.26 -0.63 -3.19
C LEU A 86 8.76 0.23 -4.37
N PHE A 87 8.34 1.49 -4.47
CA PHE A 87 8.81 2.36 -5.56
C PHE A 87 10.32 2.64 -5.49
N LEU A 88 10.86 2.83 -4.28
CA LEU A 88 12.31 2.99 -4.09
C LEU A 88 13.07 1.73 -4.51
N PHE A 89 12.59 0.55 -4.08
CA PHE A 89 13.14 -0.75 -4.48
C PHE A 89 13.16 -0.92 -6.00
N LEU A 90 12.05 -0.64 -6.69
CA LEU A 90 11.98 -0.76 -8.15
C LEU A 90 12.91 0.24 -8.86
N SER A 91 13.00 1.46 -8.33
CA SER A 91 13.88 2.49 -8.86
C SER A 91 15.35 2.08 -8.71
N ASP A 92 15.75 1.64 -7.54
CA ASP A 92 17.14 1.23 -7.28
C ASP A 92 17.51 -0.04 -8.09
N SER A 93 16.55 -0.95 -8.28
CA SER A 93 16.79 -2.19 -9.02
C SER A 93 16.89 -2.01 -10.54
N TYR A 94 16.06 -1.13 -11.13
CA TYR A 94 15.90 -1.08 -12.59
C TYR A 94 16.21 0.27 -13.23
N LEU A 95 16.24 1.36 -12.46
CA LEU A 95 16.47 2.72 -12.96
C LEU A 95 17.86 3.27 -12.60
N GLY A 96 18.66 2.50 -11.85
CA GLY A 96 20.01 2.89 -11.46
C GLY A 96 20.06 4.02 -10.43
N SER A 97 18.99 4.20 -9.65
CA SER A 97 19.02 5.07 -8.47
C SER A 97 19.71 4.39 -7.29
N ASP A 98 19.96 5.18 -6.25
CA ASP A 98 20.54 4.74 -4.97
C ASP A 98 19.86 5.50 -3.82
N TYR A 99 18.52 5.47 -3.80
CA TYR A 99 17.75 6.13 -2.74
C TYR A 99 17.78 5.32 -1.43
N GLY A 100 17.97 4.01 -1.54
CA GLY A 100 17.81 3.08 -0.44
C GLY A 100 16.34 2.78 -0.19
N HIS A 101 16.07 1.55 0.26
CA HIS A 101 14.72 1.09 0.58
C HIS A 101 14.76 0.20 1.82
N GLU A 102 13.73 0.32 2.64
CA GLU A 102 13.52 -0.51 3.83
C GLU A 102 12.77 -1.79 3.47
N ALA A 103 13.06 -2.89 4.15
CA ALA A 103 12.38 -4.16 3.93
C ALA A 103 10.85 -4.05 4.19
N PRO A 104 10.02 -4.87 3.53
CA PRO A 104 8.57 -4.85 3.74
C PRO A 104 8.19 -5.00 5.22
N ALA A 105 7.47 -4.04 5.78
CA ALA A 105 7.15 -3.97 7.20
C ALA A 105 5.71 -4.42 7.49
N GLU A 106 5.50 -5.12 8.61
CA GLU A 106 4.14 -5.46 9.04
C GLU A 106 3.38 -4.21 9.41
N VAL A 107 2.10 -4.21 9.08
CA VAL A 107 1.22 -3.07 9.31
C VAL A 107 0.25 -3.44 10.44
N PRO A 108 0.18 -2.67 11.54
CA PRO A 108 -0.66 -3.00 12.69
C PRO A 108 -2.12 -3.28 12.30
N TRP A 109 -2.74 -4.26 12.95
CA TRP A 109 -4.15 -4.61 12.76
C TRP A 109 -5.11 -3.57 13.33
N GLU A 110 -4.68 -2.90 14.38
CA GLU A 110 -5.39 -1.81 15.04
C GLU A 110 -4.38 -0.82 15.61
N GLY A 111 -4.84 0.37 15.94
CA GLY A 111 -4.01 1.39 16.54
C GLY A 111 -4.72 2.71 16.69
N VAL A 112 -4.03 3.62 17.37
CA VAL A 112 -4.47 5.01 17.51
C VAL A 112 -3.93 5.82 16.36
N TYR A 113 -4.77 6.68 15.80
CA TYR A 113 -4.39 7.61 14.75
C TYR A 113 -4.62 9.05 15.22
N HIS A 114 -3.69 9.95 14.88
CA HIS A 114 -3.92 11.38 14.94
C HIS A 114 -3.01 12.09 13.94
N PRO A 115 -3.50 13.09 13.17
CA PRO A 115 -2.73 13.78 12.11
C PRO A 115 -1.48 14.54 12.61
N GLU A 116 -1.31 14.67 13.91
CA GLU A 116 -0.22 15.42 14.57
C GLU A 116 0.58 14.54 15.54
N GLU A 117 0.30 13.23 15.60
CA GLU A 117 1.12 12.28 16.35
C GLU A 117 1.83 11.33 15.39
N ALA A 118 2.94 10.78 15.85
CA ALA A 118 3.53 9.63 15.16
C ALA A 118 2.65 8.39 15.35
N ASP A 119 2.63 7.53 14.35
CA ASP A 119 1.99 6.22 14.44
C ASP A 119 2.66 5.35 15.54
N GLY A 120 1.90 4.37 16.06
CA GLY A 120 2.41 3.39 17.02
C GLY A 120 2.25 3.76 18.50
N LEU A 121 1.55 4.86 18.81
CA LEU A 121 1.16 5.18 20.18
C LEU A 121 0.14 4.17 20.73
N THR A 122 0.31 3.79 21.99
CA THR A 122 -0.74 3.06 22.70
C THR A 122 -1.90 3.99 23.03
N ALA A 123 -3.11 3.44 23.20
CA ALA A 123 -4.26 4.22 23.63
C ALA A 123 -4.03 4.94 24.95
N GLN A 124 -3.30 4.29 25.89
CA GLN A 124 -2.99 4.91 27.17
C GLN A 124 -2.01 6.09 27.00
N ASP A 125 -0.92 5.91 26.25
CA ASP A 125 0.05 6.98 26.00
C ASP A 125 -0.62 8.17 25.30
N PHE A 126 -1.53 7.90 24.36
CA PHE A 126 -2.27 8.95 23.67
C PHE A 126 -3.19 9.73 24.62
N VAL A 127 -3.95 9.02 25.46
CA VAL A 127 -4.84 9.63 26.46
C VAL A 127 -4.02 10.48 27.44
N ASP A 128 -2.93 9.95 27.99
CA ASP A 128 -2.09 10.65 28.96
C ASP A 128 -1.46 11.93 28.38
N ARG A 129 -1.21 11.96 27.07
CA ARG A 129 -0.64 13.13 26.37
C ARG A 129 -1.67 14.17 25.95
N ARG A 130 -2.86 13.73 25.50
CA ARG A 130 -3.82 14.59 24.79
C ARG A 130 -5.07 14.95 25.60
N PHE A 131 -5.48 14.09 26.53
CA PHE A 131 -6.78 14.25 27.20
C PHE A 131 -6.70 15.26 28.34
N GLN A 132 -7.75 16.06 28.48
CA GLN A 132 -7.91 17.00 29.60
C GLN A 132 -9.09 16.57 30.49
N PRO A 133 -8.98 16.64 31.84
CA PRO A 133 -9.98 16.12 32.76
C PRO A 133 -11.41 16.68 32.59
N ASP A 134 -11.55 17.95 32.21
CA ASP A 134 -12.84 18.65 32.15
C ASP A 134 -13.50 18.64 30.76
N ARG A 135 -12.97 17.84 29.83
CA ARG A 135 -13.48 17.74 28.44
C ARG A 135 -14.25 16.44 28.24
N PRO A 136 -15.38 16.44 27.49
CA PRO A 136 -16.08 15.21 27.15
C PRO A 136 -15.22 14.31 26.27
N ASN A 137 -15.22 13.00 26.53
CA ASN A 137 -14.44 12.02 25.78
C ASN A 137 -15.25 11.44 24.62
N ILE A 138 -14.69 11.45 23.41
CA ILE A 138 -15.29 10.93 22.19
C ILE A 138 -14.30 9.97 21.52
N ALA A 139 -14.73 8.75 21.24
CA ALA A 139 -13.96 7.82 20.42
C ALA A 139 -14.44 7.86 18.97
N ILE A 140 -13.52 7.89 18.01
CA ILE A 140 -13.81 7.73 16.59
C ILE A 140 -13.26 6.38 16.16
N LEU A 141 -14.13 5.41 15.90
CA LEU A 141 -13.75 4.13 15.31
C LEU A 141 -13.91 4.21 13.78
N PHE A 142 -12.86 3.87 13.04
CA PHE A 142 -12.90 3.87 11.58
C PHE A 142 -12.14 2.69 10.97
N TYR A 143 -12.44 2.39 9.71
CA TYR A 143 -11.84 1.26 9.01
C TYR A 143 -10.34 1.44 8.78
N ARG A 144 -9.56 0.39 9.08
CA ARG A 144 -8.12 0.30 8.82
C ARG A 144 -7.78 0.57 7.35
N ALA A 145 -8.67 0.22 6.43
CA ALA A 145 -8.49 0.50 5.01
C ALA A 145 -8.30 1.99 4.69
N HIS A 146 -8.95 2.90 5.43
CA HIS A 146 -8.74 4.34 5.27
C HIS A 146 -7.34 4.76 5.70
N TRP A 147 -6.86 4.25 6.84
CA TRP A 147 -5.51 4.52 7.32
C TRP A 147 -4.44 3.95 6.38
N MET A 148 -4.59 2.69 5.95
CA MET A 148 -3.65 2.06 5.01
C MET A 148 -3.55 2.78 3.66
N SER A 149 -4.66 3.36 3.19
CA SER A 149 -4.68 4.08 1.91
C SER A 149 -4.32 5.57 2.04
N GLY A 150 -4.15 6.08 3.26
CA GLY A 150 -3.97 7.52 3.50
C GLY A 150 -5.24 8.35 3.26
N ASN A 151 -6.40 7.72 3.06
CA ASN A 151 -7.69 8.40 2.84
C ASN A 151 -8.29 8.88 4.15
N LEU A 152 -7.59 9.77 4.84
CA LEU A 152 -7.85 10.16 6.23
C LEU A 152 -8.50 11.54 6.37
N LEU A 153 -8.68 12.30 5.27
CA LEU A 153 -9.22 13.67 5.30
C LEU A 153 -10.55 13.81 6.08
N THR A 154 -11.45 12.83 5.95
CA THR A 154 -12.72 12.83 6.70
C THR A 154 -12.48 12.62 8.19
N ILE A 155 -11.57 11.71 8.55
CA ILE A 155 -11.21 11.41 9.93
C ILE A 155 -10.54 12.65 10.54
N ASP A 156 -9.57 13.25 9.84
CA ASP A 156 -8.89 14.48 10.26
C ASP A 156 -9.87 15.62 10.52
N SER A 157 -10.86 15.78 9.63
CA SER A 157 -11.89 16.80 9.76
C SER A 157 -12.77 16.57 10.99
N LEU A 158 -13.12 15.31 11.29
CA LEU A 158 -13.90 14.96 12.49
C LEU A 158 -13.10 15.20 13.77
N ILE A 159 -11.85 14.76 13.81
CA ILE A 159 -10.93 14.99 14.94
C ILE A 159 -10.86 16.47 15.25
N LYS A 160 -10.46 17.26 14.25
CA LYS A 160 -10.34 18.71 14.36
C LYS A 160 -11.64 19.35 14.84
N ARG A 161 -12.78 18.92 14.31
CA ARG A 161 -14.07 19.52 14.67
C ARG A 161 -14.46 19.26 16.12
N PHE A 162 -14.22 18.05 16.62
CA PHE A 162 -14.48 17.73 18.03
C PHE A 162 -13.47 18.43 18.96
N ASP A 163 -12.21 18.57 18.54
CA ASP A 163 -11.23 19.35 19.27
C ASP A 163 -11.64 20.83 19.40
N GLU A 164 -12.12 21.46 18.32
CA GLU A 164 -12.66 22.83 18.32
C GLU A 164 -13.87 22.99 19.25
N LEU A 165 -14.65 21.93 19.44
CA LEU A 165 -15.80 21.91 20.35
C LEU A 165 -15.40 21.60 21.80
N GLY A 166 -14.11 21.47 22.09
CA GLY A 166 -13.62 21.22 23.44
C GLY A 166 -13.79 19.78 23.90
N ALA A 167 -13.91 18.79 23.00
CA ALA A 167 -13.95 17.37 23.37
C ALA A 167 -12.55 16.71 23.30
N ASN A 168 -12.25 15.75 24.16
CA ASN A 168 -11.10 14.87 23.97
C ASN A 168 -11.46 13.81 22.92
N VAL A 169 -10.62 13.63 21.90
CA VAL A 169 -10.90 12.69 20.80
C VAL A 169 -9.89 11.56 20.82
N LEU A 170 -10.35 10.31 20.82
CA LEU A 170 -9.52 9.12 20.63
C LEU A 170 -9.87 8.43 19.30
N PRO A 171 -9.10 8.67 18.23
CA PRO A 171 -9.34 8.03 16.94
C PRO A 171 -8.62 6.69 16.89
N VAL A 172 -9.38 5.63 16.64
CA VAL A 172 -8.89 4.25 16.59
C VAL A 172 -9.25 3.65 15.24
N TYR A 173 -8.27 3.05 14.58
CA TYR A 173 -8.54 2.20 13.43
C TYR A 173 -8.55 0.73 13.84
N SER A 174 -9.45 -0.02 13.23
CA SER A 174 -9.51 -1.49 13.34
C SER A 174 -10.15 -2.06 12.06
N PHE A 175 -10.33 -3.38 11.99
CA PHE A 175 -10.69 -4.17 10.80
C PHE A 175 -11.66 -3.49 9.83
#